data_AF-A0A2E8YH85-F1
#
_entry.id   AF-A0A2E8YH85-F1
#
_cell.length_a   1.000
_cell.length_b   1.000
_cell.length_c   1.000
_cell.angle_alpha   90.00
_cell.angle_beta   90.00
_cell.angle_gamma   90.00
#
_symmetry.space_group_name_H-M   'P 1'
#
loop_
_entity.id
_entity.type
_entity.pdbx_description
1 polymer ?
#
loop_
_entity_poly.entity_id
_entity_poly.type
_entity_poly.pdbx_seq_one_letter_code
_entity_poly.pdbx_strand_id
1 'polypeptide(L)'
;MTSASTSFPLGVIEGFFGRPWSWRDRADYAEFLNRYDFGFYIYAPKSDQLLRKHWRESWSPADWSELQGLRKVYAEHSVSFGVGLTPYGLQHAYTPGDASRLAEKVRQINSLEPDILAVLFDDIPLVSTGLAAIQATIVGDALAVSSAGSHFVCPTYYSDDPVLTKALGPMPENYLQDLGEQLPASVEVFWTGPKVCSETYSLEHLLDVTARLGRKPFIWDNYPVNDGPRMCKHLHLRPPKQRKSLLEGSSGLAANPMNQPELSKIALACLASMMQDPSQYCADDALTAAVSTLDNPALARALLDDIQQFHEWGRSTFSADNTEAYLEKYGRWDDPAAKEVVAWLRGSFEPDAALLAEFEEFAQQQSE
;
A
#
# COMPACT_ATOMS: atom_id res chain seq x y z
N MET A 1 15.63 27.25 19.10
CA MET A 1 14.41 26.40 19.10
C MET A 1 13.70 26.66 17.78
N THR A 2 14.15 25.99 16.73
CA THR A 2 13.44 25.94 15.46
C THR A 2 12.16 25.15 15.71
N SER A 3 11.00 25.78 15.57
CA SER A 3 9.73 25.06 15.58
C SER A 3 9.80 24.05 14.45
N ALA A 4 9.91 22.77 14.77
CA ALA A 4 9.65 21.72 13.81
C ALA A 4 8.19 21.90 13.40
N SER A 5 7.98 22.51 12.23
CA SER A 5 6.73 22.34 11.50
C SER A 5 6.63 20.83 11.30
N THR A 6 5.75 20.18 12.05
CA THR A 6 5.47 18.75 11.87
C THR A 6 4.81 18.63 10.50
N SER A 7 5.58 18.21 9.49
CA SER A 7 5.01 17.95 8.18
C SER A 7 4.01 16.79 8.29
N PHE A 8 3.03 16.78 7.40
CA PHE A 8 2.03 15.73 7.35
C PHE A 8 2.70 14.37 7.06
N PRO A 9 2.52 13.32 7.89
CA PRO A 9 3.14 12.03 7.66
C PRO A 9 2.75 11.44 6.31
N LEU A 10 3.75 11.25 5.46
CA LEU A 10 3.60 10.74 4.11
C LEU A 10 4.59 9.58 3.91
N GLY A 11 4.12 8.45 3.40
CA GLY A 11 4.95 7.27 3.17
C GLY A 11 4.39 6.35 2.10
N VAL A 12 5.06 5.20 1.93
CA VAL A 12 4.65 4.14 1.00
C VAL A 12 4.39 2.86 1.78
N ILE A 13 3.38 2.11 1.38
CA ILE A 13 3.14 0.74 1.83
C ILE A 13 3.18 -0.17 0.60
N GLU A 14 4.11 -1.12 0.54
CA GLU A 14 4.15 -2.15 -0.51
C GLU A 14 3.04 -3.17 -0.21
N GLY A 15 1.78 -2.80 -0.46
CA GLY A 15 0.61 -3.57 -0.02
C GLY A 15 -0.19 -4.22 -1.14
N PHE A 16 0.33 -4.22 -2.37
CA PHE A 16 -0.32 -4.76 -3.55
C PHE A 16 -0.21 -6.29 -3.68
N PHE A 17 -1.14 -6.87 -4.42
CA PHE A 17 -1.08 -8.25 -4.91
C PHE A 17 -0.28 -8.35 -6.22
N GLY A 18 0.12 -9.57 -6.58
CA GLY A 18 0.81 -9.86 -7.84
C GLY A 18 2.32 -9.96 -7.70
N ARG A 19 3.03 -9.67 -8.79
CA ARG A 19 4.48 -9.83 -8.87
C ARG A 19 5.17 -8.93 -7.83
N PRO A 20 6.01 -9.48 -6.92
CA PRO A 20 6.77 -8.67 -5.98
C PRO A 20 7.84 -7.86 -6.71
N TRP A 21 8.20 -6.72 -6.11
CA TRP A 21 9.38 -5.98 -6.51
C TRP A 21 10.65 -6.78 -6.23
N SER A 22 11.71 -6.54 -7.01
CA SER A 22 13.01 -7.11 -6.68
C SER A 22 13.61 -6.41 -5.45
N TRP A 23 14.56 -7.06 -4.78
CA TRP A 23 15.30 -6.45 -3.66
C TRP A 23 16.01 -5.16 -4.07
N ARG A 24 16.52 -5.11 -5.30
CA ARG A 24 17.13 -3.91 -5.87
C ARG A 24 16.10 -2.78 -5.99
N ASP A 25 14.93 -3.05 -6.57
CA ASP A 25 13.90 -2.01 -6.75
C ASP A 25 13.45 -1.44 -5.39
N ARG A 26 13.31 -2.31 -4.38
CA ARG A 26 12.99 -1.88 -3.00
C ARG A 26 14.10 -1.02 -2.39
N ALA A 27 15.37 -1.36 -2.60
CA ALA A 27 16.49 -0.56 -2.12
C ALA A 27 16.54 0.82 -2.82
N ASP A 28 16.31 0.85 -4.14
CA ASP A 28 16.29 2.08 -4.94
C ASP A 28 15.18 3.06 -4.50
N TYR A 29 14.12 2.56 -3.84
CA TYR A 29 13.07 3.39 -3.27
C TYR A 29 13.53 4.22 -2.07
N ALA A 30 14.53 3.80 -1.30
CA ALA A 30 14.96 4.57 -0.12
C ALA A 30 15.47 5.97 -0.51
N GLU A 31 16.29 6.07 -1.56
CA GLU A 31 16.76 7.36 -2.07
C GLU A 31 15.60 8.18 -2.65
N PHE A 32 14.72 7.55 -3.43
CA PHE A 32 13.56 8.22 -4.02
C PHE A 32 12.66 8.82 -2.93
N LEU A 33 12.32 8.05 -1.90
CA LEU A 33 11.43 8.49 -0.83
C LEU A 33 12.05 9.64 -0.04
N ASN A 34 13.34 9.57 0.28
CA ASN A 34 14.04 10.69 0.91
C ASN A 34 14.01 11.96 0.05
N ARG A 35 14.27 11.84 -1.26
CA ARG A 35 14.29 12.97 -2.20
C ARG A 35 12.95 13.70 -2.29
N TYR A 36 11.83 12.97 -2.14
CA TYR A 36 10.47 13.50 -2.24
C TYR A 36 9.79 13.67 -0.88
N ASP A 37 10.56 13.71 0.22
CA ASP A 37 10.09 13.92 1.60
C ASP A 37 9.02 12.90 2.06
N PHE A 38 9.06 11.68 1.54
CA PHE A 38 8.36 10.55 2.14
C PHE A 38 9.15 10.08 3.36
N GLY A 39 8.49 10.05 4.51
CA GLY A 39 9.13 9.74 5.80
C GLY A 39 9.25 8.26 6.11
N PHE A 40 8.52 7.38 5.41
CA PHE A 40 8.54 5.96 5.72
C PHE A 40 8.19 5.05 4.53
N TYR A 41 8.59 3.79 4.66
CA TYR A 41 8.20 2.68 3.79
C TYR A 41 7.83 1.46 4.64
N ILE A 42 6.69 0.85 4.37
CA ILE A 42 6.22 -0.36 5.04
C ILE A 42 6.31 -1.54 4.05
N TYR A 43 7.19 -2.50 4.37
CA TYR A 43 7.28 -3.78 3.69
C TYR A 43 6.09 -4.66 4.10
N ALA A 44 5.08 -4.77 3.22
CA ALA A 44 3.90 -5.60 3.45
C ALA A 44 3.41 -6.35 2.18
N PRO A 45 4.30 -6.82 1.28
CA PRO A 45 3.87 -7.38 0.00
C PRO A 45 2.97 -8.59 0.20
N LYS A 46 1.81 -8.61 -0.47
CA LYS A 46 0.83 -9.71 -0.30
C LYS A 46 1.36 -11.06 -0.77
N SER A 47 2.42 -11.05 -1.60
CA SER A 47 3.11 -12.23 -2.10
C SER A 47 4.07 -12.86 -1.08
N ASP A 48 4.55 -12.11 -0.08
CA ASP A 48 5.35 -12.69 1.01
C ASP A 48 4.44 -13.44 1.98
N GLN A 49 4.30 -14.76 1.73
CA GLN A 49 3.43 -15.60 2.54
C GLN A 49 3.88 -15.69 3.99
N LEU A 50 5.15 -15.43 4.30
CA LEU A 50 5.69 -15.44 5.66
C LEU A 50 5.31 -14.20 6.46
N LEU A 51 4.65 -13.22 5.83
CA LEU A 51 3.92 -12.14 6.48
C LEU A 51 2.40 -12.33 6.44
N ARG A 52 1.89 -13.34 5.72
CA ARG A 52 0.46 -13.63 5.56
C ARG A 52 0.13 -15.09 5.88
N LYS A 53 -0.20 -15.92 4.89
CA LYS A 53 -0.79 -17.26 5.10
C LYS A 53 0.14 -18.22 5.87
N HIS A 54 1.45 -18.08 5.69
CA HIS A 54 2.51 -18.85 6.34
C HIS A 54 3.25 -18.05 7.44
N TRP A 55 2.60 -17.07 8.06
CA TRP A 55 3.26 -16.16 9.02
C TRP A 55 3.92 -16.85 10.23
N ARG A 56 3.50 -18.07 10.55
CA ARG A 56 4.07 -18.88 11.64
C ARG A 56 5.44 -19.47 11.29
N GLU A 57 5.83 -19.42 10.03
CA GLU A 57 7.10 -19.92 9.51
C GLU A 57 8.14 -18.79 9.47
N SER A 58 9.42 -19.20 9.47
CA SER A 58 10.56 -18.30 9.38
C SER A 58 11.02 -18.12 7.94
N TRP A 59 11.56 -16.93 7.63
CA TRP A 59 12.26 -16.70 6.37
C TRP A 59 13.48 -17.61 6.24
N SER A 60 13.83 -17.91 4.99
CA SER A 60 15.11 -18.56 4.68
C SER A 60 16.27 -17.63 5.09
N PRO A 61 17.47 -18.15 5.38
CA PRO A 61 18.62 -17.30 5.68
C PRO A 61 18.96 -16.30 4.57
N ALA A 62 18.68 -16.65 3.31
CA ALA A 62 18.91 -15.77 2.17
C ALA A 62 17.90 -14.60 2.15
N ASP A 63 16.60 -14.89 2.22
CA ASP A 63 15.56 -13.85 2.25
C ASP A 63 15.70 -12.95 3.49
N TRP A 64 16.09 -13.54 4.62
CA TRP A 64 16.36 -12.80 5.84
C TRP A 64 17.54 -11.83 5.68
N SER A 65 18.62 -12.26 5.03
CA SER A 65 19.76 -11.39 4.74
C SER A 65 19.37 -10.22 3.83
N GLU A 66 18.49 -10.44 2.86
CA GLU A 66 17.98 -9.39 1.98
C GLU A 66 17.11 -8.38 2.75
N LEU A 67 16.24 -8.84 3.66
CA LEU A 67 15.46 -7.97 4.55
C LEU A 67 16.34 -7.11 5.45
N GLN A 68 17.41 -7.69 6.02
CA GLN A 68 18.38 -6.95 6.82
C GLN A 68 19.13 -5.91 5.98
N GLY A 69 19.51 -6.27 4.76
CA GLY A 69 20.10 -5.33 3.79
C GLY A 69 19.16 -4.18 3.48
N LEU A 70 17.88 -4.49 3.22
CA LEU A 70 16.85 -3.49 2.93
C LEU A 70 16.69 -2.51 4.09
N ARG A 71 16.49 -3.00 5.31
CA ARG A 71 16.41 -2.17 6.53
C ARG A 71 17.58 -1.19 6.64
N LYS A 72 18.81 -1.65 6.35
CA LYS A 72 20.03 -0.85 6.44
C LYS A 72 20.02 0.29 5.42
N VAL A 73 19.62 0.01 4.17
CA VAL A 73 19.50 1.03 3.12
C VAL A 73 18.52 2.12 3.54
N TYR A 74 17.36 1.76 4.07
CA TYR A 74 16.38 2.75 4.58
C TYR A 74 16.94 3.59 5.75
N ALA A 75 17.71 2.98 6.65
CA ALA A 75 18.41 3.71 7.72
C ALA A 75 19.39 4.75 7.16
N GLU A 76 20.18 4.38 6.16
CA GLU A 76 21.19 5.24 5.52
C GLU A 76 20.58 6.45 4.82
N HIS A 77 19.36 6.30 4.29
CA HIS A 77 18.59 7.37 3.65
C HIS A 77 17.66 8.12 4.61
N SER A 78 17.70 7.86 5.92
CA SER A 78 16.84 8.52 6.92
C SER A 78 15.34 8.38 6.60
N VAL A 79 14.93 7.22 6.08
CA VAL A 79 13.52 6.87 5.84
C VAL A 79 13.16 5.75 6.80
N SER A 80 12.09 5.91 7.57
CA SER A 80 11.66 4.91 8.54
C SER A 80 11.25 3.61 7.85
N PHE A 81 11.74 2.48 8.34
CA PHE A 81 11.45 1.16 7.80
C PHE A 81 10.40 0.45 8.63
N GLY A 82 9.32 0.03 7.98
CA GLY A 82 8.21 -0.68 8.59
C GLY A 82 8.03 -2.10 8.07
N VAL A 83 7.42 -2.96 8.89
CA VAL A 83 7.00 -4.30 8.49
C VAL A 83 5.51 -4.47 8.76
N GLY A 84 4.76 -4.92 7.75
CA GLY A 84 3.36 -5.28 7.86
C GLY A 84 3.19 -6.78 8.06
N LEU A 85 2.59 -7.19 9.18
CA LEU A 85 2.25 -8.56 9.50
C LEU A 85 0.74 -8.74 9.41
N THR A 86 0.30 -9.65 8.54
CA THR A 86 -1.06 -10.17 8.51
C THR A 86 -1.08 -11.51 9.25
N PRO A 87 -1.46 -11.58 10.54
CA PRO A 87 -1.50 -12.83 11.29
C PRO A 87 -2.71 -13.68 10.88
N TYR A 88 -2.68 -14.17 9.63
CA TYR A 88 -3.79 -14.84 8.97
C TYR A 88 -4.36 -15.98 9.82
N GLY A 89 -5.69 -15.97 9.94
CA GLY A 89 -6.47 -16.95 10.69
C GLY A 89 -6.69 -16.60 12.17
N LEU A 90 -5.94 -15.66 12.76
CA LEU A 90 -6.06 -15.39 14.20
C LEU A 90 -7.35 -14.67 14.59
N GLN A 91 -7.95 -13.88 13.69
CA GLN A 91 -9.21 -13.20 13.99
C GLN A 91 -10.44 -14.11 14.07
N HIS A 92 -10.32 -15.40 13.73
CA HIS A 92 -11.43 -16.36 13.81
C HIS A 92 -11.56 -16.94 15.21
N ALA A 93 -10.41 -17.24 15.81
CA ALA A 93 -10.27 -17.73 17.16
C ALA A 93 -8.84 -17.43 17.61
N TYR A 94 -8.70 -16.86 18.80
CA TYR A 94 -7.41 -16.49 19.35
C TYR A 94 -7.17 -17.21 20.67
N THR A 95 -6.22 -18.14 20.66
CA THR A 95 -5.90 -18.99 21.83
C THR A 95 -4.57 -18.57 22.47
N PRO A 96 -4.28 -18.98 23.73
CA PRO A 96 -2.98 -18.74 24.34
C PRO A 96 -1.79 -19.30 23.53
N GLY A 97 -2.00 -20.41 22.80
CA GLY A 97 -0.99 -20.96 21.89
C GLY A 97 -0.74 -20.06 20.66
N ASP A 98 -1.76 -19.35 20.19
CA ASP A 98 -1.62 -18.36 19.12
C ASP A 98 -0.86 -17.13 19.60
N ALA A 99 -1.14 -16.65 20.81
CA ALA A 99 -0.40 -15.53 21.41
C ALA A 99 1.10 -15.82 21.51
N SER A 100 1.47 -17.06 21.88
CA SER A 100 2.87 -17.47 21.95
C SER A 100 3.56 -17.45 20.57
N ARG A 101 2.87 -17.93 19.52
CA ARG A 101 3.38 -17.92 18.14
C ARG A 101 3.46 -16.51 17.56
N LEU A 102 2.46 -15.68 17.82
CA LEU A 102 2.48 -14.26 17.44
C LEU A 102 3.68 -13.56 18.06
N ALA A 103 3.90 -13.78 19.36
CA ALA A 103 5.05 -13.20 20.05
C ALA A 103 6.39 -13.69 19.48
N GLU A 104 6.51 -14.96 19.09
CA GLU A 104 7.70 -15.48 18.41
C GLU A 104 7.94 -14.77 17.07
N LYS A 105 6.90 -14.64 16.23
CA LYS A 105 7.00 -13.94 14.95
C LYS A 105 7.36 -12.47 15.11
N VAL A 106 6.75 -11.77 16.06
CA VAL A 106 7.07 -10.36 16.33
C VAL A 106 8.50 -10.22 16.85
N ARG A 107 8.99 -11.13 17.70
CA ARG A 107 10.41 -11.11 18.13
C ARG A 107 11.38 -11.36 16.98
N GLN A 108 11.03 -12.23 16.03
CA GLN A 108 11.81 -12.37 14.81
C GLN A 108 11.85 -11.04 14.06
N ILE A 109 10.69 -10.41 13.82
CA ILE A 109 10.61 -9.09 13.16
C ILE A 109 11.42 -8.03 13.92
N ASN A 110 11.39 -7.99 15.25
CA ASN A 110 12.18 -7.05 16.06
C ASN A 110 13.69 -7.16 15.81
N SER A 111 14.19 -8.32 15.38
CA SER A 111 15.63 -8.46 15.05
C SER A 111 16.03 -7.79 13.73
N LEU A 112 15.06 -7.24 12.98
CA LEU A 112 15.28 -6.24 11.92
C LEU A 112 15.33 -4.81 12.47
N GLU A 113 15.03 -4.61 13.75
CA GLU A 113 14.93 -3.28 14.37
C GLU A 113 14.04 -2.32 13.56
N PRO A 114 12.80 -2.71 13.20
CA PRO A 114 11.92 -1.86 12.41
C PRO A 114 11.47 -0.65 13.22
N ASP A 115 11.30 0.48 12.55
CA ASP A 115 10.77 1.70 13.14
C ASP A 115 9.24 1.60 13.30
N ILE A 116 8.60 0.86 12.39
CA ILE A 116 7.14 0.68 12.33
C ILE A 116 6.76 -0.80 12.32
N LEU A 117 5.77 -1.19 13.12
CA LEU A 117 5.08 -2.48 12.99
C LEU A 117 3.60 -2.24 12.66
N ALA A 118 3.14 -2.78 11.53
CA ALA A 118 1.73 -2.78 11.18
C ALA A 118 1.12 -4.17 11.36
N VAL A 119 -0.01 -4.28 12.06
CA VAL A 119 -0.79 -5.53 12.20
C VAL A 119 -2.04 -5.42 11.33
N LEU A 120 -2.13 -6.30 10.33
CA LEU A 120 -3.06 -6.13 9.20
C LEU A 120 -4.13 -7.22 9.21
N PHE A 121 -5.40 -6.84 9.13
CA PHE A 121 -6.54 -7.75 9.09
C PHE A 121 -7.37 -7.64 7.81
N ASP A 122 -6.84 -6.93 6.81
CA ASP A 122 -7.43 -6.77 5.47
C ASP A 122 -7.29 -8.05 4.65
N ASP A 123 -8.26 -8.30 3.77
CA ASP A 123 -8.31 -9.45 2.88
C ASP A 123 -8.19 -10.79 3.64
N ILE A 124 -8.97 -10.96 4.71
CA ILE A 124 -9.08 -12.23 5.43
C ILE A 124 -10.57 -12.56 5.57
N PRO A 125 -11.05 -13.65 4.94
CA PRO A 125 -12.43 -14.11 5.09
C PRO A 125 -12.76 -14.51 6.52
N LEU A 126 -14.06 -14.57 6.87
CA LEU A 126 -14.70 -14.88 8.17
C LEU A 126 -15.04 -13.68 9.07
N VAL A 127 -16.24 -13.76 9.63
CA VAL A 127 -16.74 -12.87 10.69
C VAL A 127 -17.17 -13.72 11.88
N SER A 128 -16.41 -13.64 12.97
CA SER A 128 -16.82 -14.15 14.27
C SER A 128 -17.64 -13.08 15.00
N THR A 129 -18.36 -13.48 16.04
CA THR A 129 -18.80 -12.52 17.07
C THR A 129 -17.56 -11.97 17.79
N GLY A 130 -17.57 -10.69 18.19
CA GLY A 130 -16.48 -10.07 18.94
C GLY A 130 -15.21 -9.73 18.13
N LEU A 131 -15.32 -9.56 16.82
CA LEU A 131 -14.19 -9.29 15.92
C LEU A 131 -13.28 -8.14 16.41
N ALA A 132 -13.87 -7.00 16.81
CA ALA A 132 -13.11 -5.86 17.33
C ALA A 132 -12.26 -6.22 18.55
N ALA A 133 -12.84 -6.97 19.50
CA ALA A 133 -12.14 -7.37 20.72
C ALA A 133 -11.02 -8.39 20.46
N ILE A 134 -11.25 -9.33 19.54
CA ILE A 134 -10.22 -10.29 19.13
C ILE A 134 -9.04 -9.54 18.47
N GLN A 135 -9.32 -8.62 17.55
CA GLN A 135 -8.28 -7.83 16.89
C GLN A 135 -7.54 -6.93 17.86
N ALA A 136 -8.24 -6.25 18.76
CA ALA A 136 -7.60 -5.43 19.80
C ALA A 136 -6.70 -6.26 20.71
N THR A 137 -7.12 -7.49 21.06
CA THR A 137 -6.30 -8.42 21.86
C THR A 137 -5.04 -8.86 21.10
N ILE A 138 -5.17 -9.27 19.84
CA ILE A 138 -4.04 -9.66 18.98
C ILE A 138 -3.05 -8.49 18.85
N VAL A 139 -3.55 -7.28 18.61
CA VAL A 139 -2.71 -6.08 18.51
C VAL A 139 -2.02 -5.80 19.84
N GLY A 140 -2.73 -5.83 20.97
CA GLY A 140 -2.16 -5.65 22.30
C GLY A 140 -1.01 -6.62 22.57
N ASP A 141 -1.19 -7.91 22.26
CA ASP A 141 -0.16 -8.94 22.43
C ASP A 141 1.05 -8.75 21.51
N ALA A 142 0.82 -8.33 20.25
CA ALA A 142 1.91 -8.00 19.33
C ALA A 142 2.72 -6.79 19.83
N LEU A 143 2.04 -5.74 20.27
CA LEU A 143 2.65 -4.52 20.80
C LEU A 143 3.42 -4.77 22.09
N ALA A 144 2.92 -5.65 22.97
CA ALA A 144 3.57 -5.98 24.23
C ALA A 144 4.99 -6.55 24.07
N VAL A 145 5.31 -7.11 22.90
CA VAL A 145 6.65 -7.62 22.59
C VAL A 145 7.35 -6.87 21.46
N SER A 146 6.70 -5.91 20.80
CA SER A 146 7.28 -5.15 19.68
C SER A 146 8.38 -4.19 20.16
N SER A 147 9.45 -4.06 19.37
CA SER A 147 10.48 -3.02 19.59
C SER A 147 10.29 -1.78 18.71
N ALA A 148 9.26 -1.74 17.86
CA ALA A 148 9.00 -0.62 16.97
C ALA A 148 8.53 0.62 17.74
N GLY A 149 8.88 1.81 17.24
CA GLY A 149 8.49 3.09 17.84
C GLY A 149 7.11 3.59 17.40
N SER A 150 6.53 3.00 16.35
CA SER A 150 5.20 3.34 15.84
C SER A 150 4.44 2.09 15.42
N HIS A 151 3.13 2.10 15.65
CA HIS A 151 2.27 0.94 15.46
C HIS A 151 1.03 1.30 14.66
N PHE A 152 0.70 0.43 13.70
CA PHE A 152 -0.42 0.62 12.80
C PHE A 152 -1.31 -0.62 12.82
N VAL A 153 -2.60 -0.41 12.58
CA VAL A 153 -3.56 -1.49 12.38
C VAL A 153 -4.35 -1.24 11.11
N CYS A 154 -4.49 -2.26 10.27
CA CYS A 154 -5.51 -2.25 9.21
C CYS A 154 -6.70 -3.11 9.68
N PRO A 155 -7.88 -2.53 9.94
CA PRO A 155 -9.06 -3.29 10.33
C PRO A 155 -9.56 -4.18 9.19
N THR A 156 -10.42 -5.16 9.50
CA THR A 156 -11.04 -5.99 8.46
C THR A 156 -12.00 -5.19 7.57
N TYR A 157 -12.74 -4.26 8.17
CA TYR A 157 -13.53 -3.27 7.44
C TYR A 157 -12.75 -1.95 7.43
N TYR A 158 -11.96 -1.76 6.38
CA TYR A 158 -11.05 -0.62 6.20
C TYR A 158 -11.58 0.44 5.22
N SER A 159 -12.83 0.31 4.80
CA SER A 159 -13.50 1.23 3.88
C SER A 159 -15.02 1.16 4.08
N ASP A 160 -15.73 2.21 3.65
CA ASP A 160 -17.19 2.17 3.49
C ASP A 160 -17.61 1.56 2.14
N ASP A 161 -16.68 1.01 1.37
CA ASP A 161 -16.99 0.38 0.10
C ASP A 161 -17.91 -0.83 0.29
N PRO A 162 -19.10 -0.86 -0.33
CA PRO A 162 -19.98 -2.03 -0.28
C PRO A 162 -19.33 -3.31 -0.81
N VAL A 163 -18.23 -3.21 -1.58
CA VAL A 163 -17.46 -4.39 -2.00
C VAL A 163 -16.92 -5.19 -0.83
N LEU A 164 -16.58 -4.54 0.30
CA LEU A 164 -16.12 -5.23 1.52
C LEU A 164 -17.27 -5.97 2.18
N THR A 165 -18.44 -5.34 2.30
CA THR A 165 -19.65 -6.03 2.80
C THR A 165 -20.01 -7.22 1.92
N LYS A 166 -19.83 -7.10 0.60
CA LYS A 166 -20.08 -8.16 -0.36
C LYS A 166 -19.06 -9.30 -0.24
N ALA A 167 -17.80 -8.99 0.08
CA ALA A 167 -16.73 -9.98 0.17
C ALA A 167 -16.63 -10.63 1.56
N LEU A 168 -16.99 -9.92 2.62
CA LEU A 168 -16.72 -10.33 4.01
C LEU A 168 -18.02 -10.52 4.82
N GLY A 169 -19.17 -10.17 4.25
CA GLY A 169 -20.43 -10.04 5.00
C GLY A 169 -20.56 -8.67 5.68
N PRO A 170 -21.73 -8.37 6.29
CA PRO A 170 -21.99 -7.08 6.91
C PRO A 170 -21.02 -6.79 8.05
N MET A 171 -20.51 -5.56 8.10
CA MET A 171 -19.72 -5.09 9.24
C MET A 171 -20.54 -5.25 10.53
N PRO A 172 -19.96 -5.87 11.59
CA PRO A 172 -20.64 -5.97 12.87
C PRO A 172 -21.05 -4.58 13.41
N GLU A 173 -22.17 -4.52 14.11
CA GLU A 173 -22.62 -3.29 14.77
C GLU A 173 -21.53 -2.74 15.70
N ASN A 174 -21.31 -1.42 15.66
CA ASN A 174 -20.28 -0.71 16.44
C ASN A 174 -18.83 -1.17 16.22
N TYR A 175 -18.52 -2.02 15.23
CA TYR A 175 -17.18 -2.58 15.03
C TYR A 175 -16.04 -1.54 15.09
N LEU A 176 -16.17 -0.43 14.35
CA LEU A 176 -15.15 0.63 14.33
C LEU A 176 -15.04 1.38 15.66
N GLN A 177 -16.17 1.59 16.35
CA GLN A 177 -16.21 2.22 17.67
C GLN A 177 -15.54 1.33 18.71
N ASP A 178 -15.96 0.06 18.78
CA ASP A 178 -15.41 -0.92 19.70
C ASP A 178 -13.90 -1.10 19.49
N LEU A 179 -13.45 -1.18 18.23
CA LEU A 179 -12.04 -1.29 17.90
C LEU A 179 -11.28 -0.03 18.30
N GLY A 180 -11.84 1.15 17.99
CA GLY A 180 -11.30 2.45 18.36
C GLY A 180 -11.19 2.68 19.88
N GLU A 181 -12.12 2.16 20.67
CA GLU A 181 -12.06 2.25 22.14
C GLU A 181 -11.06 1.27 22.75
N GLN A 182 -10.90 0.09 22.16
CA GLN A 182 -10.08 -1.00 22.70
C GLN A 182 -8.61 -0.96 22.27
N LEU A 183 -8.31 -0.36 21.10
CA LEU A 183 -6.93 -0.15 20.67
C LEU A 183 -6.24 0.94 21.50
N PRO A 184 -4.96 0.79 21.86
CA PRO A 184 -4.20 1.88 22.48
C PRO A 184 -4.28 3.17 21.63
N ALA A 185 -4.36 4.32 22.30
CA ALA A 185 -4.53 5.61 21.64
C ALA A 185 -3.35 6.02 20.74
N SER A 186 -2.16 5.45 20.96
CA SER A 186 -0.96 5.66 20.15
C SER A 186 -0.93 4.86 18.85
N VAL A 187 -1.90 3.95 18.63
CA VAL A 187 -1.96 3.12 17.43
C VAL A 187 -2.71 3.85 16.33
N GLU A 188 -2.06 4.00 15.18
CA GLU A 188 -2.67 4.52 13.96
C GLU A 188 -3.57 3.45 13.33
N VAL A 189 -4.69 3.87 12.73
CA VAL A 189 -5.66 2.96 12.11
C VAL A 189 -5.79 3.29 10.64
N PHE A 190 -5.42 2.35 9.78
CA PHE A 190 -5.52 2.49 8.33
C PHE A 190 -6.97 2.55 7.88
N TRP A 191 -7.21 3.38 6.87
CA TRP A 191 -8.50 3.53 6.21
C TRP A 191 -8.30 3.91 4.74
N THR A 192 -9.00 3.27 3.81
CA THR A 192 -8.82 3.53 2.37
C THR A 192 -9.80 4.56 1.81
N GLY A 193 -10.78 5.00 2.61
CA GLY A 193 -11.75 6.03 2.25
C GLY A 193 -13.14 5.48 1.92
N PRO A 194 -13.96 6.25 1.17
CA PRO A 194 -15.29 5.82 0.73
C PRO A 194 -15.30 4.57 -0.14
N LYS A 195 -14.16 4.28 -0.79
CA LYS A 195 -13.92 3.11 -1.63
C LYS A 195 -12.62 2.42 -1.24
N VAL A 196 -12.46 1.15 -1.63
CA VAL A 196 -11.16 0.46 -1.52
C VAL A 196 -10.12 1.23 -2.33
N CYS A 197 -10.45 1.64 -3.55
CA CYS A 197 -9.67 2.56 -4.38
C CYS A 197 -10.42 3.90 -4.49
N SER A 198 -10.21 4.81 -3.54
CA SER A 198 -10.93 6.09 -3.47
C SER A 198 -10.41 7.13 -4.46
N GLU A 199 -11.29 7.67 -5.30
CA GLU A 199 -10.94 8.80 -6.17
C GLU A 199 -10.73 10.09 -5.38
N THR A 200 -11.51 10.32 -4.32
CA THR A 200 -11.47 11.53 -3.49
C THR A 200 -11.78 11.22 -2.03
N TYR A 201 -11.43 12.14 -1.14
CA TYR A 201 -11.71 12.05 0.29
C TYR A 201 -12.38 13.35 0.74
N SER A 202 -13.69 13.39 0.97
CA SER A 202 -14.30 14.62 1.50
C SER A 202 -13.92 14.80 2.97
N LEU A 203 -13.80 16.06 3.44
CA LEU A 203 -13.54 16.33 4.85
C LEU A 203 -14.66 15.76 5.74
N GLU A 204 -15.91 15.86 5.29
CA GLU A 204 -17.07 15.28 5.97
C GLU A 204 -16.91 13.78 6.21
N HIS A 205 -16.49 13.02 5.19
CA HIS A 205 -16.23 11.58 5.31
C HIS A 205 -15.15 11.30 6.36
N LEU A 206 -14.05 12.04 6.32
CA LEU A 206 -12.93 11.86 7.25
C LEU A 206 -13.33 12.17 8.70
N LEU A 207 -14.16 13.20 8.91
CA LEU A 207 -14.68 13.56 10.23
C LEU A 207 -15.68 12.52 10.76
N ASP A 208 -16.53 11.96 9.89
CA ASP A 208 -17.41 10.86 10.26
C ASP A 208 -16.63 9.60 10.66
N VAL A 209 -15.61 9.22 9.87
CA VAL A 209 -14.70 8.11 10.23
C VAL A 209 -13.97 8.40 11.53
N THR A 210 -13.54 9.64 11.76
CA THR A 210 -12.93 10.07 13.03
C THR A 210 -13.87 9.90 14.20
N ALA A 211 -15.16 10.24 14.04
CA ALA A 211 -16.16 10.07 15.09
C ALA A 211 -16.41 8.58 15.39
N ARG A 212 -16.43 7.72 14.36
CA ARG A 212 -16.59 6.27 14.51
C ARG A 212 -15.38 5.60 15.15
N LEU A 213 -14.16 6.00 14.83
CA LEU A 213 -12.92 5.40 15.37
C LEU A 213 -12.45 6.04 16.69
N GLY A 214 -12.97 7.22 17.05
CA GLY A 214 -12.46 8.01 18.17
C GLY A 214 -11.08 8.62 17.93
N ARG A 215 -10.54 8.55 16.70
CA ARG A 215 -9.23 9.07 16.29
C ARG A 215 -9.22 9.36 14.80
N LYS A 216 -8.34 10.25 14.33
CA LYS A 216 -8.18 10.48 12.89
C LYS A 216 -7.73 9.20 12.19
N PRO A 217 -8.31 8.85 11.03
CA PRO A 217 -7.80 7.73 10.24
C PRO A 217 -6.43 8.07 9.66
N PHE A 218 -5.59 7.05 9.53
CA PHE A 218 -4.38 7.11 8.70
C PHE A 218 -4.73 6.57 7.31
N ILE A 219 -4.52 7.34 6.25
CA ILE A 219 -4.98 6.92 4.92
C ILE A 219 -4.06 5.87 4.34
N TRP A 220 -4.61 4.71 3.99
CA TRP A 220 -3.99 3.80 3.03
C TRP A 220 -4.56 4.15 1.66
N ASP A 221 -3.82 4.93 0.88
CA ASP A 221 -4.27 5.38 -0.43
C ASP A 221 -3.95 4.32 -1.47
N ASN A 222 -4.98 3.62 -1.98
CA ASN A 222 -4.82 2.67 -3.08
C ASN A 222 -4.68 3.41 -4.43
N TYR A 223 -3.61 4.19 -4.53
CA TYR A 223 -3.12 4.85 -5.72
C TYR A 223 -1.60 5.06 -5.60
N PRO A 224 -0.79 4.74 -6.64
CA PRO A 224 -1.17 4.33 -7.99
C PRO A 224 -1.44 2.83 -8.19
N VAL A 225 -1.56 2.00 -7.15
CA VAL A 225 -1.72 0.53 -7.28
C VAL A 225 -2.62 0.10 -8.44
N ASN A 226 -2.18 -0.92 -9.18
CA ASN A 226 -2.86 -1.44 -10.37
C ASN A 226 -2.92 -2.97 -10.38
N ASP A 227 -3.06 -3.57 -9.22
CA ASP A 227 -3.12 -5.02 -9.08
C ASP A 227 -4.50 -5.59 -9.47
N GLY A 228 -4.57 -6.92 -9.51
CA GLY A 228 -5.79 -7.63 -9.89
C GLY A 228 -6.12 -7.62 -11.38
N PRO A 229 -7.10 -8.45 -11.80
CA PRO A 229 -7.33 -8.77 -13.21
C PRO A 229 -7.81 -7.58 -14.05
N ARG A 230 -8.42 -6.57 -13.41
CA ARG A 230 -8.94 -5.38 -14.08
C ARG A 230 -7.89 -4.27 -14.15
N MET A 231 -7.30 -3.88 -13.01
CA MET A 231 -6.42 -2.71 -12.97
C MET A 231 -5.05 -2.98 -13.57
N CYS A 232 -4.57 -4.24 -13.62
CA CYS A 232 -3.30 -4.59 -14.28
C CYS A 232 -3.29 -4.33 -15.80
N LYS A 233 -4.45 -4.00 -16.37
CA LYS A 233 -4.59 -3.58 -17.76
C LYS A 233 -4.31 -2.09 -17.97
N HIS A 234 -4.02 -1.34 -16.91
CA HIS A 234 -3.73 0.10 -16.92
C HIS A 234 -2.37 0.39 -16.27
N LEU A 235 -1.74 1.50 -16.65
CA LEU A 235 -0.59 2.08 -15.93
C LEU A 235 -1.05 3.41 -15.31
N HIS A 236 -1.13 3.48 -13.99
CA HIS A 236 -1.65 4.65 -13.28
C HIS A 236 -0.58 5.75 -13.14
N LEU A 237 -0.26 6.41 -14.26
CA LEU A 237 0.83 7.40 -14.34
C LEU A 237 0.41 8.85 -14.03
N ARG A 238 -0.88 9.16 -14.02
CA ARG A 238 -1.35 10.53 -13.76
C ARG A 238 -1.15 10.90 -12.29
N PRO A 239 -1.24 12.18 -11.94
CA PRO A 239 -1.34 12.57 -10.54
C PRO A 239 -2.64 12.09 -9.89
N PRO A 240 -2.64 11.80 -8.58
CA PRO A 240 -3.88 11.53 -7.86
C PRO A 240 -4.79 12.75 -7.87
N LYS A 241 -6.10 12.53 -7.71
CA LYS A 241 -7.09 13.62 -7.61
C LYS A 241 -7.28 14.03 -6.14
N GLN A 242 -7.42 15.33 -5.87
CA GLN A 242 -8.06 15.87 -4.66
C GLN A 242 -7.65 15.23 -3.30
N ARG A 243 -6.36 15.29 -2.91
CA ARG A 243 -5.89 14.81 -1.58
C ARG A 243 -5.75 15.91 -0.51
N LYS A 244 -6.06 17.16 -0.84
CA LYS A 244 -5.86 18.31 0.07
C LYS A 244 -6.59 18.19 1.42
N SER A 245 -7.80 17.64 1.43
CA SER A 245 -8.60 17.43 2.64
C SER A 245 -7.94 16.50 3.66
N LEU A 246 -7.03 15.62 3.21
CA LEU A 246 -6.32 14.69 4.08
C LEU A 246 -5.46 15.42 5.12
N LEU A 247 -4.87 16.55 4.76
CA LEU A 247 -4.06 17.37 5.68
C LEU A 247 -4.84 17.80 6.93
N GLU A 248 -6.15 17.97 6.79
CA GLU A 248 -7.03 18.35 7.91
C GLU A 248 -7.69 17.13 8.55
N GLY A 249 -8.23 16.21 7.73
CA GLY A 249 -9.10 15.13 8.19
C GLY A 249 -8.40 13.81 8.55
N SER A 250 -7.10 13.67 8.31
CA SER A 250 -6.36 12.42 8.59
C SER A 250 -5.10 12.64 9.41
N SER A 251 -4.54 11.57 9.98
CA SER A 251 -3.27 11.60 10.72
C SER A 251 -2.04 11.42 9.82
N GLY A 252 -2.23 10.94 8.59
CA GLY A 252 -1.17 10.72 7.61
C GLY A 252 -1.67 9.95 6.38
N LEU A 253 -0.76 9.66 5.45
CA LEU A 253 -1.02 8.88 4.25
C LEU A 253 0.13 7.90 3.95
N ALA A 254 -0.23 6.66 3.65
CA ALA A 254 0.63 5.65 3.04
C ALA A 254 0.07 5.32 1.65
N ALA A 255 0.83 5.62 0.60
CA ALA A 255 0.46 5.31 -0.78
C ALA A 255 0.79 3.85 -1.12
N ASN A 256 -0.15 3.14 -1.74
CA ASN A 256 0.06 1.81 -2.28
C ASN A 256 0.46 1.91 -3.77
N PRO A 257 1.69 1.53 -4.14
CA PRO A 257 2.21 1.70 -5.49
C PRO A 257 1.80 0.55 -6.43
N MET A 258 2.15 0.65 -7.72
CA MET A 258 1.91 -0.39 -8.71
C MET A 258 2.89 -1.56 -8.57
N ASN A 259 2.61 -2.68 -9.24
CA ASN A 259 3.61 -3.74 -9.47
C ASN A 259 4.81 -3.28 -10.33
N GLN A 260 4.73 -2.10 -10.93
CA GLN A 260 5.79 -1.43 -11.70
C GLN A 260 6.50 -0.39 -10.81
N PRO A 261 7.63 -0.73 -10.16
CA PRO A 261 8.31 0.18 -9.23
C PRO A 261 8.77 1.49 -9.88
N GLU A 262 9.39 1.46 -11.07
CA GLU A 262 9.89 2.69 -11.68
C GLU A 262 8.74 3.62 -12.10
N LEU A 263 7.73 3.10 -12.78
CA LEU A 263 6.58 3.88 -13.23
C LEU A 263 5.74 4.42 -12.07
N SER A 264 5.73 3.75 -10.92
CA SER A 264 5.03 4.23 -9.71
C SER A 264 5.61 5.54 -9.20
N LYS A 265 6.92 5.77 -9.36
CA LYS A 265 7.61 6.99 -8.90
C LYS A 265 7.01 8.25 -9.50
N ILE A 266 6.45 8.19 -10.72
CA ILE A 266 5.82 9.34 -11.39
C ILE A 266 4.63 9.85 -10.58
N ALA A 267 3.68 8.96 -10.27
CA ALA A 267 2.48 9.33 -9.51
C ALA A 267 2.80 9.68 -8.05
N LEU A 268 3.78 8.99 -7.44
CA LEU A 268 4.25 9.28 -6.08
C LEU A 268 4.94 10.65 -5.98
N ALA A 269 5.76 11.04 -6.95
CA ALA A 269 6.36 12.37 -7.01
C ALA A 269 5.30 13.48 -7.12
N CYS A 270 4.27 13.24 -7.93
CA CYS A 270 3.13 14.16 -8.03
C CYS A 270 2.36 14.27 -6.72
N LEU A 271 2.15 13.13 -6.02
CA LEU A 271 1.52 13.11 -4.71
C LEU A 271 2.34 13.91 -3.69
N ALA A 272 3.65 13.71 -3.62
CA ALA A 272 4.53 14.48 -2.74
C ALA A 272 4.40 15.99 -3.00
N SER A 273 4.46 16.42 -4.26
CA SER A 273 4.27 17.83 -4.64
C SER A 273 2.92 18.37 -4.17
N MET A 274 1.84 17.58 -4.30
CA MET A 274 0.51 17.98 -3.81
C MET A 274 0.45 18.14 -2.29
N MET A 275 1.09 17.25 -1.55
CA MET A 275 1.04 17.25 -0.08
C MET A 275 1.93 18.34 0.53
N GLN A 276 3.00 18.74 -0.16
CA GLN A 276 3.90 19.81 0.28
C GLN A 276 3.27 21.20 0.15
N ASP A 277 2.70 21.52 -1.01
CA ASP A 277 2.01 22.81 -1.22
C ASP A 277 0.71 22.66 -2.03
N PRO A 278 -0.38 22.22 -1.37
CA PRO A 278 -1.67 22.07 -2.04
C PRO A 278 -2.28 23.37 -2.56
N SER A 279 -1.73 24.54 -2.19
CA SER A 279 -2.25 25.84 -2.62
C SER A 279 -1.68 26.28 -3.98
N GLN A 280 -0.46 25.84 -4.29
CA GLN A 280 0.23 26.13 -5.56
C GLN A 280 0.28 24.91 -6.49
N TYR A 281 -0.20 23.75 -6.04
CA TYR A 281 -0.18 22.53 -6.81
C TYR A 281 -0.94 22.64 -8.15
N CYS A 282 -0.24 22.31 -9.24
CA CYS A 282 -0.79 22.15 -10.58
C CYS A 282 -0.49 20.73 -11.07
N ALA A 283 -1.52 19.95 -11.43
CA ALA A 283 -1.36 18.55 -11.80
C ALA A 283 -0.50 18.35 -13.05
N ASP A 284 -0.67 19.20 -14.08
CA ASP A 284 0.08 19.09 -15.34
C ASP A 284 1.56 19.46 -15.15
N ASP A 285 1.85 20.47 -14.33
CA ASP A 285 3.23 20.87 -13.99
C ASP A 285 3.91 19.80 -13.15
N ALA A 286 3.22 19.24 -12.15
CA ALA A 286 3.73 18.15 -11.32
C ALA A 286 4.02 16.90 -12.16
N LEU A 287 3.11 16.53 -13.07
CA LEU A 287 3.31 15.40 -13.97
C LEU A 287 4.51 15.63 -14.89
N THR A 288 4.60 16.82 -15.49
CA THR A 288 5.72 17.18 -16.36
C THR A 288 7.05 17.12 -15.60
N ALA A 289 7.09 17.65 -14.37
CA ALA A 289 8.27 17.60 -13.53
C ALA A 289 8.66 16.16 -13.15
N ALA A 290 7.69 15.34 -12.74
CA ALA A 290 7.91 13.95 -12.36
C ALA A 290 8.47 13.12 -13.51
N VAL A 291 7.86 13.20 -14.70
CA VAL A 291 8.31 12.45 -15.88
C VAL A 291 9.66 12.96 -16.40
N SER A 292 9.99 14.24 -16.19
CA SER A 292 11.29 14.82 -16.55
C SER A 292 12.44 14.34 -15.66
N THR A 293 12.18 13.60 -14.58
CA THR A 293 13.23 12.97 -13.77
C THR A 293 13.79 11.67 -14.36
N LEU A 294 13.14 11.15 -15.41
CA LEU A 294 13.70 10.06 -16.21
C LEU A 294 14.94 10.54 -16.97
N ASP A 295 15.97 9.70 -17.04
CA ASP A 295 17.26 10.06 -17.65
C ASP A 295 17.15 10.39 -19.16
N ASN A 296 16.08 9.93 -19.83
CA ASN A 296 15.88 10.10 -21.26
C ASN A 296 14.69 11.04 -21.60
N PRO A 297 14.93 12.27 -22.09
CA PRO A 297 13.87 13.22 -22.44
C PRO A 297 12.91 12.74 -23.54
N ALA A 298 13.38 11.88 -24.46
CA ALA A 298 12.52 11.32 -25.51
C ALA A 298 11.56 10.26 -24.94
N LEU A 299 12.00 9.47 -23.96
CA LEU A 299 11.14 8.56 -23.21
C LEU A 299 10.12 9.34 -22.38
N ALA A 300 10.57 10.38 -21.68
CA ALA A 300 9.70 11.27 -20.92
C ALA A 300 8.57 11.83 -21.80
N ARG A 301 8.92 12.35 -22.99
CA ARG A 301 7.93 12.84 -23.95
C ARG A 301 7.00 11.74 -24.44
N ALA A 302 7.53 10.56 -24.76
CA ALA A 302 6.74 9.42 -25.21
C ALA A 302 5.69 9.00 -24.18
N LEU A 303 6.06 8.93 -22.90
CA LEU A 303 5.13 8.61 -21.81
C LEU A 303 4.03 9.64 -21.67
N LEU A 304 4.35 10.94 -21.78
CA LEU A 304 3.34 12.01 -21.76
C LEU A 304 2.38 11.92 -22.94
N ASP A 305 2.90 11.64 -24.14
CA ASP A 305 2.08 11.51 -25.36
C ASP A 305 1.12 10.30 -25.30
N ASP A 306 1.54 9.19 -24.67
CA ASP A 306 0.77 7.95 -24.59
C ASP A 306 -0.01 7.79 -23.27
N ILE A 307 0.07 8.75 -22.35
CA ILE A 307 -0.46 8.60 -20.98
C ILE A 307 -1.96 8.33 -20.97
N GLN A 308 -2.72 8.90 -21.91
CA GLN A 308 -4.15 8.65 -22.03
C GLN A 308 -4.43 7.18 -22.36
N GLN A 309 -3.68 6.62 -23.31
CA GLN A 309 -3.84 5.24 -23.74
C GLN A 309 -3.45 4.27 -22.61
N PHE A 310 -2.42 4.59 -21.83
CA PHE A 310 -1.93 3.73 -20.76
C PHE A 310 -2.76 3.83 -19.47
N HIS A 311 -3.14 5.05 -19.08
CA HIS A 311 -3.87 5.32 -17.84
C HIS A 311 -5.38 5.10 -18.00
N GLU A 312 -6.00 5.76 -18.97
CA GLU A 312 -7.47 5.82 -19.07
C GLU A 312 -8.03 4.60 -19.82
N TRP A 313 -7.44 4.25 -20.96
CA TRP A 313 -7.98 3.19 -21.82
C TRP A 313 -7.47 1.82 -21.42
N GLY A 314 -6.17 1.72 -21.15
CA GLY A 314 -5.52 0.45 -20.82
C GLY A 314 -5.31 -0.44 -22.06
N ARG A 315 -4.40 -1.40 -21.92
CA ARG A 315 -3.95 -2.26 -23.04
C ARG A 315 -5.02 -3.22 -23.56
N SER A 316 -6.11 -3.44 -22.81
CA SER A 316 -7.25 -4.24 -23.29
C SER A 316 -7.96 -3.60 -24.49
N THR A 317 -7.74 -2.30 -24.72
CA THR A 317 -8.29 -1.57 -25.87
C THR A 317 -7.39 -1.61 -27.11
N PHE A 318 -6.17 -2.15 -26.99
CA PHE A 318 -5.19 -2.13 -28.08
C PHE A 318 -5.45 -3.29 -29.06
N SER A 319 -5.36 -2.99 -30.36
CA SER A 319 -5.23 -4.03 -31.37
C SER A 319 -3.84 -4.70 -31.28
N ALA A 320 -3.67 -5.82 -31.99
CA ALA A 320 -2.36 -6.45 -32.14
C ALA A 320 -1.34 -5.47 -32.75
N ASP A 321 -1.74 -4.71 -33.78
CA ASP A 321 -0.89 -3.71 -34.44
C ASP A 321 -0.49 -2.58 -33.48
N ASN A 322 -1.43 -2.06 -32.68
CA ASN A 322 -1.13 -1.03 -31.67
C ASN A 322 -0.16 -1.55 -30.62
N THR A 323 -0.37 -2.79 -30.17
CA THR A 323 0.51 -3.44 -29.17
C THR A 323 1.92 -3.59 -29.72
N GLU A 324 2.07 -4.07 -30.95
CA GLU A 324 3.39 -4.23 -31.59
C GLU A 324 4.07 -2.87 -31.79
N ALA A 325 3.33 -1.84 -32.21
CA ALA A 325 3.86 -0.49 -32.36
C ALA A 325 4.39 0.09 -31.04
N TYR A 326 3.68 -0.12 -29.92
CA TYR A 326 4.16 0.29 -28.60
C TYR A 326 5.35 -0.54 -28.13
N LEU A 327 5.37 -1.85 -28.39
CA LEU A 327 6.52 -2.71 -28.09
C LEU A 327 7.77 -2.24 -28.83
N GLU A 328 7.64 -1.92 -30.12
CA GLU A 328 8.75 -1.38 -30.92
C GLU A 328 9.17 0.00 -30.41
N LYS A 329 8.22 0.89 -30.09
CA LYS A 329 8.49 2.24 -29.57
C LYS A 329 9.27 2.17 -28.26
N TYR A 330 8.74 1.48 -27.25
CA TYR A 330 9.34 1.44 -25.92
C TYR A 330 10.54 0.50 -25.82
N GLY A 331 10.64 -0.53 -26.67
CA GLY A 331 11.77 -1.44 -26.72
C GLY A 331 13.09 -0.82 -27.19
N ARG A 332 13.08 0.43 -27.63
CA ARG A 332 14.28 1.17 -28.09
C ARG A 332 15.11 1.76 -26.94
N TRP A 333 14.51 1.92 -25.76
CA TRP A 333 15.19 2.50 -24.59
C TRP A 333 15.66 1.40 -23.63
N ASP A 334 16.94 1.43 -23.27
CA ASP A 334 17.48 0.64 -22.17
C ASP A 334 17.28 1.37 -20.83
N ASP A 335 16.01 1.55 -20.46
CA ASP A 335 15.58 2.33 -19.30
C ASP A 335 14.60 1.49 -18.44
N PRO A 336 14.68 1.52 -17.10
CA PRO A 336 13.78 0.75 -16.24
C PRO A 336 12.29 1.05 -16.49
N ALA A 337 11.90 2.31 -16.68
CA ALA A 337 10.51 2.68 -16.94
C ALA A 337 10.04 2.12 -18.29
N ALA A 338 10.87 2.22 -19.33
CA ALA A 338 10.56 1.66 -20.64
C ALA A 338 10.44 0.12 -20.60
N LYS A 339 11.32 -0.55 -19.85
CA LYS A 339 11.26 -2.01 -19.63
C LYS A 339 9.96 -2.42 -18.92
N GLU A 340 9.49 -1.62 -17.97
CA GLU A 340 8.22 -1.86 -17.30
C GLU A 340 7.02 -1.68 -18.24
N VAL A 341 7.01 -0.66 -19.11
CA VAL A 341 5.98 -0.51 -20.15
C VAL A 341 5.97 -1.73 -21.07
N VAL A 342 7.13 -2.18 -21.55
CA VAL A 342 7.25 -3.38 -22.40
C VAL A 342 6.76 -4.64 -21.67
N ALA A 343 7.13 -4.81 -20.40
CA ALA A 343 6.69 -5.95 -19.60
C ALA A 343 5.16 -5.93 -19.38
N TRP A 344 4.56 -4.75 -19.16
CA TRP A 344 3.13 -4.56 -19.03
C TRP A 344 2.38 -4.85 -20.34
N LEU A 345 2.85 -4.36 -21.48
CA LEU A 345 2.29 -4.68 -22.80
C LEU A 345 2.26 -6.19 -23.06
N ARG A 346 3.30 -6.91 -22.59
CA ARG A 346 3.39 -8.39 -22.67
C ARG A 346 2.55 -9.14 -21.63
N GLY A 347 1.85 -8.44 -20.73
CA GLY A 347 1.03 -9.05 -19.69
C GLY A 347 1.82 -9.65 -18.52
N SER A 348 3.07 -9.23 -18.30
CA SER A 348 3.94 -9.81 -17.25
C SER A 348 3.48 -9.55 -15.81
N PHE A 349 2.45 -8.72 -15.64
CA PHE A 349 1.85 -8.36 -14.35
C PHE A 349 0.41 -8.86 -14.21
N GLU A 350 -0.05 -9.70 -15.13
CA GLU A 350 -1.35 -10.36 -14.96
C GLU A 350 -1.29 -11.33 -13.79
N PRO A 351 -2.34 -11.39 -12.96
CA PRO A 351 -2.46 -12.42 -11.95
C PRO A 351 -2.34 -13.81 -12.57
N ASP A 352 -1.54 -14.67 -11.96
CA ASP A 352 -1.52 -16.09 -12.32
C ASP A 352 -2.81 -16.80 -11.82
N ALA A 353 -2.96 -18.08 -12.16
CA ALA A 353 -4.15 -18.83 -11.78
C ALA A 353 -4.35 -18.94 -10.26
N ALA A 354 -3.27 -18.99 -9.48
CA ALA A 354 -3.37 -19.09 -8.03
C ALA A 354 -3.85 -17.77 -7.42
N LEU A 355 -3.34 -16.64 -7.92
CA LEU A 355 -3.78 -15.33 -7.49
C LEU A 355 -5.19 -14.99 -7.99
N LEU A 356 -5.57 -15.41 -9.20
CA LEU A 356 -6.95 -15.32 -9.68
C LEU A 356 -7.89 -16.09 -8.76
N ALA A 357 -7.52 -17.30 -8.33
CA ALA A 357 -8.32 -18.06 -7.37
C ALA A 357 -8.45 -17.32 -6.03
N GLU A 358 -7.40 -16.66 -5.53
CA GLU A 358 -7.49 -15.82 -4.32
C GLU A 358 -8.46 -14.64 -4.53
N PHE A 359 -8.40 -13.94 -5.66
CA PHE A 359 -9.38 -12.90 -6.00
C PHE A 359 -10.80 -13.44 -6.17
N GLU A 360 -10.95 -14.64 -6.73
CA GLU A 360 -12.24 -15.31 -6.91
C GLU A 360 -12.80 -15.80 -5.57
N GLU A 361 -12.00 -16.24 -4.62
CA GLU A 361 -12.45 -16.57 -3.27
C GLU A 361 -13.03 -15.32 -2.57
N PHE A 362 -12.39 -14.15 -2.73
CA PHE A 362 -12.96 -12.87 -2.28
C PHE A 362 -14.21 -12.46 -3.06
N ALA A 363 -14.32 -12.83 -4.34
CA ALA A 363 -15.43 -12.48 -5.20
C ALA A 363 -16.61 -13.47 -5.16
N GLN A 364 -16.42 -14.74 -4.80
CA GLN A 364 -17.48 -15.76 -4.77
C GLN A 364 -18.33 -15.65 -3.50
N GLN A 365 -17.75 -15.13 -2.40
CA GLN A 365 -18.50 -14.70 -1.21
C GLN A 365 -19.52 -13.57 -1.50
N GLN A 366 -19.53 -13.07 -2.75
CA GLN A 366 -20.43 -12.05 -3.25
C GLN A 366 -21.71 -12.58 -3.94
N SER A 367 -21.92 -13.89 -4.01
CA SER A 367 -22.94 -14.53 -4.87
C SER A 367 -23.97 -15.39 -4.12
N GLU A 368 -23.81 -15.56 -2.80
CA GLU A 368 -24.78 -16.19 -1.89
C GLU A 368 -25.37 -15.13 -0.96
#